data_AF-A0A923PLS4-F1
#
_entry.id   AF-A0A923PLS4-F1
#
_cell.length_a   1.000
_cell.length_b   1.000
_cell.length_c   1.000
_cell.angle_alpha   90.00
_cell.angle_beta   90.00
_cell.angle_gamma   90.00
#
_symmetry.space_group_name_H-M   'P 1'
#
loop_
_entity.id
_entity.type
_entity.pdbx_description
1 polymer ?
#
loop_
_entity_poly.entity_id
_entity_poly.type
_entity_poly.pdbx_seq_one_letter_code
_entity_poly.pdbx_strand_id
1 'polypeptide(L)'
;MRHLVVLLLFSVLIPVPLAAQWEAWTGVALENEVNKNYGYLFEMEHRRTLAGDPEETYLILLASNFALAKKLSLTLGTRLRPGAAEDPSILRVFSDLNHKLPLGKSPFTLEGRLRYQQDRPLGEDGSLRRVSIRPRLGVATKINEQLSFIAEMEGRFRFDSRDEWSRVRFTTGLEYVVSDRISLELFWRQEDRINQASPSRDIILGLYADYTLPSGRERSWKARNPFGRRITW
;
A
#
# COMPACT_ATOMS: atom_id res chain seq x y z
N MET A 1 15.87 30.18 11.67
CA MET A 1 14.73 29.30 11.33
C MET A 1 15.18 27.83 11.12
N ARG A 2 15.95 27.23 12.04
CA ARG A 2 16.38 25.81 11.95
C ARG A 2 15.99 24.98 13.18
N HIS A 3 15.46 25.61 14.24
CA HIS A 3 15.10 24.93 15.48
C HIS A 3 13.59 24.74 15.69
N LEU A 4 12.74 25.32 14.81
CA LEU A 4 11.28 25.22 14.94
C LEU A 4 10.71 23.91 14.34
N VAL A 5 11.43 23.25 13.44
CA VAL A 5 10.96 22.03 12.75
C VAL A 5 11.20 20.76 13.60
N VAL A 6 12.16 20.78 14.52
CA VAL A 6 12.48 19.63 15.39
C VAL A 6 11.49 19.51 16.56
N LEU A 7 10.89 20.62 17.00
CA LEU A 7 9.96 20.66 18.13
C LEU A 7 8.56 20.12 17.80
N LEU A 8 8.17 20.07 16.52
CA LEU A 8 6.86 19.57 16.09
C LEU A 8 6.82 18.03 15.92
N LEU A 9 7.99 17.37 15.91
CA LEU A 9 8.10 15.90 15.79
C LEU A 9 8.04 15.19 17.15
N PHE A 10 8.27 15.89 18.26
CA PHE A 10 8.27 15.29 19.61
C PHE A 10 6.92 15.42 20.35
N SER A 11 6.02 16.29 19.92
CA SER A 11 4.70 16.46 20.55
C SER A 11 3.67 15.38 20.21
N VAL A 12 4.02 14.40 19.35
CA VAL A 12 3.16 13.26 19.00
C VAL A 12 3.45 12.02 19.87
N LEU A 13 4.45 12.07 20.76
CA LEU A 13 4.80 10.96 21.66
C LEU A 13 4.11 11.08 23.03
N ILE A 14 2.82 11.42 23.05
CA ILE A 14 2.01 11.18 24.25
C ILE A 14 1.79 9.66 24.30
N PRO A 15 2.23 8.96 25.37
CA PRO A 15 1.94 7.55 25.54
C PRO A 15 0.46 7.42 25.88
N VAL A 16 -0.39 7.39 24.85
CA VAL A 16 -1.75 6.92 24.98
C VAL A 16 -1.64 5.43 25.29
N PRO A 17 -2.26 4.92 26.37
CA PRO A 17 -2.40 3.48 26.57
C PRO A 17 -3.34 2.97 25.49
N LEU A 18 -2.77 2.73 24.30
CA LEU A 18 -3.43 2.03 23.23
C LEU A 18 -3.47 0.58 23.68
N ALA A 19 -4.67 0.00 23.78
CA ALA A 19 -4.85 -1.44 23.61
C ALA A 19 -4.41 -1.76 22.16
N ALA A 20 -3.11 -1.75 21.93
CA ALA A 20 -2.53 -1.86 20.61
C ALA A 20 -2.61 -3.32 20.18
N GLN A 21 -3.33 -3.58 19.09
CA GLN A 21 -3.24 -4.85 18.40
C GLN A 21 -1.91 -4.89 17.67
N TRP A 22 -1.06 -5.84 18.04
CA TRP A 22 0.23 -6.06 17.38
C TRP A 22 0.03 -7.00 16.21
N GLU A 23 0.47 -6.60 15.02
CA GLU A 23 0.43 -7.43 13.83
C GLU A 23 1.83 -7.66 13.28
N ALA A 24 2.09 -8.86 12.77
CA ALA A 24 3.29 -9.18 12.03
C ALA A 24 2.93 -9.65 10.62
N TRP A 25 3.52 -9.01 9.61
CA TRP A 25 3.34 -9.35 8.21
C TRP A 25 4.67 -9.81 7.63
N THR A 26 4.67 -10.96 6.97
CA THR A 26 5.85 -11.57 6.37
C THR A 26 5.51 -12.01 4.96
N GLY A 27 6.43 -11.89 4.01
CA GLY A 27 6.13 -12.30 2.65
C GLY A 27 7.34 -12.43 1.75
N VAL A 28 7.13 -13.07 0.62
CA VAL A 28 8.13 -13.27 -0.43
C VAL A 28 7.53 -12.82 -1.75
N ALA A 29 8.33 -12.10 -2.54
CA ALA A 29 7.94 -11.61 -3.84
C ALA A 29 8.93 -12.08 -4.91
N LEU A 30 8.40 -12.52 -6.04
CA LEU A 30 9.14 -12.74 -7.28
C LEU A 30 8.72 -11.67 -8.28
N GLU A 31 9.70 -10.87 -8.67
CA GLU A 31 9.53 -9.81 -9.65
C GLU A 31 10.34 -10.13 -10.90
N ASN A 32 9.75 -9.91 -12.07
CA ASN A 32 10.48 -10.04 -13.33
C ASN A 32 10.13 -8.91 -14.30
N GLU A 33 11.17 -8.18 -14.71
CA GLU A 33 11.12 -7.23 -15.82
C GLU A 33 11.21 -8.02 -17.13
N VAL A 34 10.17 -7.97 -17.95
CA VAL A 34 10.16 -8.61 -19.27
C VAL A 34 10.78 -7.67 -20.30
N ASN A 35 10.44 -6.37 -20.22
CA ASN A 35 11.09 -5.28 -20.94
C ASN A 35 10.81 -3.95 -20.25
N LYS A 36 11.36 -2.84 -20.77
CA LYS A 36 11.19 -1.48 -20.22
C LYS A 36 9.73 -1.02 -20.03
N ASN A 37 8.78 -1.65 -20.72
CA ASN A 37 7.36 -1.29 -20.68
C ASN A 37 6.48 -2.35 -19.98
N TYR A 38 7.01 -3.51 -19.60
CA TYR A 38 6.23 -4.61 -19.05
C TYR A 38 7.01 -5.42 -18.01
N GLY A 39 6.38 -5.64 -16.87
CA GLY A 39 6.86 -6.54 -15.82
C GLY A 39 5.72 -7.18 -15.06
N TYR A 40 6.01 -8.26 -14.34
CA TYR A 40 5.06 -8.95 -13.48
C TYR A 40 5.62 -9.21 -12.08
N LEU A 41 4.70 -9.39 -11.14
CA LEU A 41 4.95 -9.65 -9.72
C LEU A 41 4.08 -10.83 -9.30
N PHE A 42 4.71 -11.81 -8.66
CA PHE A 42 4.05 -12.82 -7.84
C PHE A 42 4.45 -12.61 -6.38
N GLU A 43 3.49 -12.57 -5.46
CA GLU A 43 3.77 -12.35 -4.04
C GLU A 43 2.93 -13.30 -3.18
N MET A 44 3.55 -13.83 -2.14
CA MET A 44 2.88 -14.53 -1.05
C MET A 44 3.12 -13.76 0.26
N GLU A 45 2.07 -13.54 1.03
CA GLU A 45 2.14 -12.84 2.31
C GLU A 45 1.37 -13.62 3.38
N HIS A 46 1.94 -13.69 4.57
CA HIS A 46 1.32 -14.21 5.78
C HIS A 46 1.23 -13.08 6.81
N ARG A 47 0.02 -12.86 7.34
CA ARG A 47 -0.27 -11.88 8.38
C ARG A 47 -0.79 -12.59 9.61
N ARG A 48 -0.33 -12.17 10.78
CA ARG A 48 -0.83 -12.67 12.07
C ARG A 48 -1.00 -11.55 13.08
N THR A 49 -2.03 -11.65 13.91
CA THR A 49 -2.11 -10.90 15.16
C THR A 49 -1.24 -11.57 16.24
N LEU A 50 -0.49 -10.78 17.01
CA LEU A 50 0.45 -11.27 18.03
C LEU A 50 -0.12 -11.26 19.46
N ALA A 51 -1.19 -10.50 19.71
CA ALA A 51 -1.80 -10.36 21.03
C ALA A 51 -3.32 -10.55 20.94
N GLY A 52 -3.90 -11.33 21.86
CA GLY A 52 -5.30 -11.75 21.83
C GLY A 52 -5.49 -13.05 21.07
N ASP A 53 -6.67 -13.25 20.48
CA ASP A 53 -6.96 -14.42 19.66
C ASP A 53 -6.21 -14.32 18.32
N PRO A 54 -5.35 -15.30 17.98
CA PRO A 54 -4.52 -15.22 16.78
C PRO A 54 -5.37 -15.40 15.53
N GLU A 55 -5.63 -14.29 14.84
CA GLU A 55 -6.12 -14.30 13.47
C GLU A 55 -4.95 -14.43 12.49
N GLU A 56 -5.02 -15.42 11.59
CA GLU A 56 -4.04 -15.64 10.54
C GLU A 56 -4.67 -15.39 9.16
N THR A 57 -3.90 -14.79 8.26
CA THR A 57 -4.34 -14.56 6.88
C THR A 57 -3.20 -14.78 5.91
N TYR A 58 -3.46 -15.60 4.89
CA TYR A 58 -2.58 -15.76 3.74
C TYR A 58 -3.11 -14.95 2.57
N LEU A 59 -2.21 -14.30 1.84
CA LEU A 59 -2.51 -13.59 0.60
C LEU A 59 -1.60 -14.07 -0.52
N ILE A 60 -2.19 -14.38 -1.66
CA ILE A 60 -1.47 -14.77 -2.88
C ILE A 60 -1.81 -13.75 -3.95
N LEU A 61 -0.80 -13.11 -4.54
CA LEU A 61 -0.96 -12.03 -5.49
C LEU A 61 -0.26 -12.38 -6.81
N LEU A 62 -0.94 -12.09 -7.91
CA LEU A 62 -0.34 -11.94 -9.23
C LEU A 62 -0.70 -10.57 -9.80
N ALA A 63 0.30 -9.81 -10.26
CA ALA A 63 0.10 -8.52 -10.89
C ALA A 63 1.02 -8.34 -12.11
N SER A 64 0.56 -7.53 -13.05
CA SER A 64 1.28 -7.11 -14.25
C SER A 64 1.20 -5.59 -14.36
N ASN A 65 2.30 -4.93 -14.69
CA ASN A 65 2.33 -3.49 -14.89
C ASN A 65 2.87 -3.14 -16.28
N PHE A 66 2.23 -2.15 -16.89
CA PHE A 66 2.44 -1.69 -18.25
C PHE A 66 2.75 -0.19 -18.26
N ALA A 67 3.90 0.20 -18.80
CA ALA A 67 4.20 1.60 -19.04
C ALA A 67 3.42 2.09 -20.27
N LEU A 68 2.45 2.99 -20.05
CA LEU A 68 1.65 3.59 -21.14
C LEU A 68 2.33 4.85 -21.68
N ALA A 69 3.01 5.59 -20.81
CA ALA A 69 3.85 6.74 -21.14
C ALA A 69 4.93 6.92 -20.06
N LYS A 70 5.88 7.83 -20.28
CA LYS A 70 6.99 8.09 -19.33
C LYS A 70 6.56 8.30 -17.87
N LYS A 71 5.36 8.87 -17.67
CA LYS A 71 4.79 9.22 -16.36
C LYS A 71 3.49 8.49 -16.05
N LEU A 72 3.05 7.55 -16.90
CA LEU A 72 1.74 6.90 -16.80
C LEU A 72 1.91 5.38 -16.92
N SER A 73 1.32 4.62 -15.98
CA SER A 73 1.27 3.16 -16.10
C SER A 73 -0.10 2.60 -15.73
N LEU A 74 -0.40 1.42 -16.27
CA LEU A 74 -1.52 0.59 -15.87
C LEU A 74 -1.00 -0.64 -15.13
N THR A 75 -1.53 -0.93 -13.96
CA THR A 75 -1.38 -2.25 -13.30
C THR A 75 -2.68 -3.02 -13.45
N LEU A 76 -2.59 -4.30 -13.76
CA LEU A 76 -3.68 -5.26 -13.63
C LEU A 76 -3.26 -6.32 -12.64
N GLY A 77 -4.15 -6.76 -11.76
CA GLY A 77 -3.80 -7.82 -10.82
C GLY A 77 -4.97 -8.53 -10.19
N THR A 78 -4.65 -9.66 -9.58
CA THR A 78 -5.58 -10.47 -8.80
C THR A 78 -4.93 -10.96 -7.52
N ARG A 79 -5.70 -10.99 -6.44
CA ARG A 79 -5.23 -11.44 -5.13
C ARG A 79 -6.23 -12.40 -4.50
N LEU A 80 -5.77 -13.58 -4.13
CA LEU A 80 -6.54 -14.56 -3.39
C LEU A 80 -6.24 -14.42 -1.90
N ARG A 81 -7.30 -14.36 -1.09
CA ARG A 81 -7.27 -14.62 0.35
C ARG A 81 -7.97 -15.96 0.58
N PRO A 82 -7.25 -17.06 0.83
CA PRO A 82 -7.87 -18.31 1.24
C PRO A 82 -8.72 -18.10 2.49
N GLY A 83 -9.90 -18.68 2.49
CA GLY A 83 -10.84 -18.68 3.60
C GLY A 83 -10.60 -19.84 4.56
N ALA A 84 -11.20 -19.77 5.74
CA ALA A 84 -11.27 -20.88 6.69
C ALA A 84 -12.56 -21.70 6.45
N ALA A 85 -12.82 -22.74 7.26
CA ALA A 85 -13.99 -23.62 7.09
C ALA A 85 -15.33 -22.85 7.03
N GLU A 86 -15.44 -21.72 7.73
CA GLU A 86 -16.67 -20.91 7.83
C GLU A 86 -16.54 -19.52 7.18
N ASP A 87 -15.35 -19.12 6.68
CA ASP A 87 -15.14 -17.83 6.00
C ASP A 87 -14.81 -18.09 4.54
N PRO A 88 -15.58 -17.60 3.55
CA PRO A 88 -15.29 -17.84 2.15
C PRO A 88 -13.94 -17.24 1.73
N SER A 89 -13.27 -17.96 0.84
CA SER A 89 -12.10 -17.42 0.15
C SER A 89 -12.49 -16.17 -0.64
N ILE A 90 -11.67 -15.13 -0.63
CA ILE A 90 -11.94 -13.88 -1.36
C ILE A 90 -10.95 -13.75 -2.51
N LEU A 91 -11.49 -13.72 -3.73
CA LEU A 91 -10.75 -13.32 -4.92
C LEU A 91 -10.95 -11.82 -5.17
N ARG A 92 -9.87 -11.07 -5.08
CA ARG A 92 -9.82 -9.66 -5.50
C ARG A 92 -9.29 -9.57 -6.92
N VAL A 93 -9.93 -8.75 -7.75
CA VAL A 93 -9.36 -8.27 -9.01
C VAL A 93 -9.29 -6.75 -8.97
N PHE A 94 -8.25 -6.18 -9.55
CA PHE A 94 -8.05 -4.74 -9.54
C PHE A 94 -7.28 -4.25 -10.76
N SER A 95 -7.44 -2.96 -11.04
CA SER A 95 -6.61 -2.23 -11.97
C SER A 95 -6.20 -0.89 -11.38
N ASP A 96 -4.97 -0.45 -11.65
CA ASP A 96 -4.45 0.84 -11.20
C ASP A 96 -3.96 1.67 -12.36
N LEU A 97 -4.53 2.86 -12.54
CA LEU A 97 -3.94 3.90 -13.37
C LEU A 97 -3.06 4.79 -12.49
N ASN A 98 -1.76 4.83 -12.75
CA ASN A 98 -0.78 5.52 -11.93
C ASN A 98 -0.11 6.65 -12.70
N HIS A 99 -0.01 7.84 -12.10
CA HIS A 99 0.64 9.01 -12.68
C HIS A 99 1.68 9.61 -11.73
N LYS A 100 2.83 10.03 -12.27
CA LYS A 100 3.87 10.76 -11.52
C LYS A 100 4.20 12.08 -12.17
N LEU A 101 4.08 13.16 -11.41
CA LEU A 101 4.33 14.52 -11.87
C LEU A 101 5.41 15.18 -11.01
N PRO A 102 6.69 15.18 -11.46
CA PRO A 102 7.73 16.00 -10.85
C PRO A 102 7.33 17.48 -10.90
N LEU A 103 7.45 18.19 -9.76
CA LEU A 103 7.03 19.59 -9.63
C LEU A 103 8.18 20.53 -10.02
N GLY A 104 8.41 20.65 -11.33
CA GLY A 104 9.42 21.55 -11.90
C GLY A 104 10.84 21.24 -11.42
N LYS A 105 11.50 22.23 -10.83
CA LYS A 105 12.85 22.10 -10.23
C LYS A 105 12.82 21.73 -8.75
N SER A 106 11.65 21.58 -8.13
CA SER A 106 11.55 21.25 -6.72
C SER A 106 11.90 19.77 -6.48
N PRO A 107 12.29 19.38 -5.24
CA PRO A 107 12.54 17.98 -4.92
C PRO A 107 11.25 17.14 -4.80
N PHE A 108 10.08 17.76 -4.97
CA PHE A 108 8.79 17.13 -4.77
C PHE A 108 8.25 16.49 -6.06
N THR A 109 7.60 15.34 -5.90
CA THR A 109 6.83 14.64 -6.93
C THR A 109 5.41 14.47 -6.45
N LEU A 110 4.44 14.88 -7.28
CA LEU A 110 3.03 14.58 -7.07
C LEU A 110 2.72 13.21 -7.68
N GLU A 111 2.08 12.36 -6.91
CA GLU A 111 1.73 10.99 -7.31
C GLU A 111 0.22 10.80 -7.26
N GLY A 112 -0.35 10.32 -8.36
CA GLY A 112 -1.77 10.01 -8.47
C GLY A 112 -1.98 8.53 -8.76
N ARG A 113 -2.96 7.92 -8.10
CA ARG A 113 -3.46 6.59 -8.47
C ARG A 113 -4.97 6.59 -8.51
N LEU A 114 -5.54 6.01 -9.56
CA LEU A 114 -6.94 5.63 -9.60
C LEU A 114 -7.03 4.11 -9.67
N ARG A 115 -7.56 3.48 -8.62
CA ARG A 115 -7.77 2.03 -8.60
C ARG A 115 -9.24 1.68 -8.80
N TYR A 116 -9.54 0.77 -9.72
CA TYR A 116 -10.77 -0.02 -9.70
C TYR A 116 -10.49 -1.32 -8.95
N GLN A 117 -11.40 -1.74 -8.08
CA GLN A 117 -11.25 -2.98 -7.32
C GLN A 117 -12.59 -3.69 -7.17
N GLN A 118 -12.56 -5.00 -7.33
CA GLN A 118 -13.67 -5.88 -7.04
C GLN A 118 -13.23 -7.04 -6.15
N ASP A 119 -13.93 -7.24 -5.03
CA ASP A 119 -13.75 -8.39 -4.14
C ASP A 119 -14.92 -9.36 -4.35
N ARG A 120 -14.60 -10.63 -4.61
CA ARG A 120 -15.55 -11.73 -4.85
C ARG A 120 -15.32 -12.83 -3.81
N PRO A 121 -16.24 -13.06 -2.87
CA PRO A 121 -16.27 -14.32 -2.13
C PRO A 121 -16.48 -15.48 -3.11
N LEU A 122 -15.67 -16.53 -3.02
CA LEU A 122 -15.79 -17.73 -3.84
C LEU A 122 -16.86 -18.65 -3.25
N GLY A 123 -17.64 -19.31 -4.12
CA GLY A 123 -18.76 -20.17 -3.71
C GLY A 123 -20.10 -19.45 -3.54
N GLU A 124 -20.10 -18.12 -3.61
CA GLU A 124 -21.30 -17.28 -3.52
C GLU A 124 -21.84 -16.94 -4.91
N ASP A 125 -23.15 -16.70 -5.02
CA ASP A 125 -23.89 -16.37 -6.26
C ASP A 125 -23.56 -14.99 -6.85
N GLY A 126 -22.60 -14.28 -6.26
CA GLY A 126 -22.20 -12.93 -6.65
C GLY A 126 -22.91 -11.80 -5.90
N SER A 127 -23.91 -12.10 -5.07
CA SER A 127 -24.62 -11.11 -4.23
C SER A 127 -23.70 -10.38 -3.24
N LEU A 128 -22.63 -11.03 -2.78
CA LEU A 128 -21.63 -10.47 -1.85
C LEU A 128 -20.46 -9.77 -2.56
N ARG A 129 -20.56 -9.52 -3.87
CA ARG A 129 -19.55 -8.78 -4.64
C ARG A 129 -19.42 -7.37 -4.08
N ARG A 130 -18.18 -6.98 -3.74
CA ARG A 130 -17.87 -5.60 -3.37
C ARG A 130 -17.11 -4.90 -4.47
N VAL A 131 -17.56 -3.72 -4.88
CA VAL A 131 -16.93 -2.94 -5.96
C VAL A 131 -16.59 -1.55 -5.45
N SER A 132 -15.39 -1.09 -5.77
CA SER A 132 -14.94 0.24 -5.36
C SER A 132 -13.99 0.90 -6.33
N ILE A 133 -14.00 2.22 -6.31
CA ILE A 133 -12.98 3.08 -6.90
C ILE A 133 -12.20 3.73 -5.75
N ARG A 134 -10.88 3.78 -5.90
CA ARG A 134 -9.98 4.28 -4.88
C ARG A 134 -9.00 5.29 -5.47
N PRO A 135 -9.37 6.59 -5.51
CA PRO A 135 -8.42 7.62 -5.86
C PRO A 135 -7.46 7.83 -4.69
N ARG A 136 -6.20 8.06 -5.04
CA ARG A 136 -5.13 8.38 -4.10
C ARG A 136 -4.27 9.49 -4.67
N LEU A 137 -3.95 10.45 -3.82
CA LEU A 137 -3.06 11.56 -4.12
C LEU A 137 -1.94 11.58 -3.07
N GLY A 138 -0.69 11.69 -3.51
CA GLY A 138 0.46 11.75 -2.64
C GLY A 138 1.50 12.76 -3.09
N VAL A 139 2.31 13.22 -2.15
CA VAL A 139 3.50 14.03 -2.41
C VAL A 139 4.69 13.28 -1.83
N ALA A 140 5.68 13.01 -2.67
CA ALA A 140 6.94 12.37 -2.29
C ALA A 140 8.10 13.35 -2.47
N THR A 141 9.13 13.23 -1.64
CA THR A 141 10.38 13.99 -1.78
C THR A 141 11.57 13.14 -1.37
N LYS A 142 12.68 13.29 -2.09
CA LYS A 142 13.96 12.70 -1.74
C LYS A 142 14.74 13.72 -0.91
N ILE A 143 14.93 13.46 0.38
CA ILE A 143 15.64 14.35 1.29
C ILE A 143 17.14 14.27 1.02
N ASN A 144 17.66 13.05 0.85
CA ASN A 144 19.03 12.77 0.42
C ASN A 144 19.09 11.41 -0.29
N GLU A 145 20.29 10.90 -0.59
CA GLU A 145 20.44 9.62 -1.31
C GLU A 145 19.81 8.41 -0.63
N GLN A 146 19.75 8.42 0.71
CA GLN A 146 19.29 7.33 1.54
C GLN A 146 17.88 7.56 2.10
N LEU A 147 17.45 8.81 2.27
CA LEU A 147 16.21 9.16 2.98
C LEU A 147 15.19 9.80 2.04
N SER A 148 13.98 9.25 2.04
CA SER A 148 12.81 9.80 1.34
C SER A 148 11.64 9.99 2.30
N PHE A 149 10.82 10.99 2.02
CA PHE A 149 9.58 11.26 2.76
C PHE A 149 8.40 11.27 1.82
N ILE A 150 7.23 10.86 2.33
CA ILE A 150 5.99 10.92 1.58
C ILE A 150 4.79 11.09 2.51
N ALA A 151 3.81 11.82 1.98
CA ALA A 151 2.48 11.97 2.55
C ALA A 151 1.42 11.69 1.47
N GLU A 152 0.40 10.90 1.80
CA GLU A 152 -0.67 10.53 0.88
C GLU A 152 -2.05 10.52 1.55
N MET A 153 -3.07 10.75 0.73
CA MET A 153 -4.49 10.59 1.05
C MET A 153 -5.13 9.64 0.03
N GLU A 154 -5.87 8.65 0.51
CA GLU A 154 -6.69 7.74 -0.30
C GLU A 154 -8.14 7.76 0.16
N GLY A 155 -9.07 7.85 -0.80
CA GLY A 155 -10.49 7.59 -0.55
C GLY A 155 -10.90 6.21 -1.09
N ARG A 156 -11.98 5.63 -0.55
CA ARG A 156 -12.65 4.47 -1.14
C ARG A 156 -14.14 4.77 -1.33
N PHE A 157 -14.53 4.91 -2.58
CA PHE A 157 -15.94 5.00 -2.97
C PHE A 157 -16.44 3.62 -3.36
N ARG A 158 -17.51 3.15 -2.72
CA ARG A 158 -18.22 1.93 -3.10
C ARG A 158 -19.39 2.31 -3.99
N PHE A 159 -19.67 1.45 -4.96
CA PHE A 159 -20.79 1.59 -5.90
C PHE A 159 -21.40 0.21 -6.24
N ASP A 160 -21.47 -0.63 -5.22
CA ASP A 160 -22.02 -1.98 -5.30
C ASP A 160 -23.48 -1.99 -4.80
N SER A 161 -23.70 -2.32 -3.52
CA SER A 161 -25.00 -2.20 -2.87
C SER A 161 -25.23 -0.81 -2.28
N ARG A 162 -24.22 0.05 -2.29
CA ARG A 162 -24.25 1.42 -1.80
C ARG A 162 -23.38 2.30 -2.68
N ASP A 163 -23.84 3.52 -2.93
CA ASP A 163 -23.11 4.58 -3.62
C ASP A 163 -22.58 5.59 -2.60
N GLU A 164 -21.49 5.25 -1.92
CA GLU A 164 -20.98 6.06 -0.82
C GLU A 164 -19.46 5.97 -0.66
N TRP A 165 -18.89 7.04 -0.11
CA TRP A 165 -17.56 6.98 0.48
C TRP A 165 -17.61 6.11 1.73
N SER A 166 -16.78 5.07 1.77
CA SER A 166 -16.75 4.09 2.87
C SER A 166 -15.48 4.20 3.71
N ARG A 167 -14.43 4.84 3.16
CA ARG A 167 -13.13 4.93 3.81
C ARG A 167 -12.34 6.14 3.35
N VAL A 168 -11.64 6.76 4.27
CA VAL A 168 -10.58 7.73 3.99
C VAL A 168 -9.33 7.31 4.75
N ARG A 169 -8.18 7.40 4.10
CA ARG A 169 -6.90 7.01 4.67
C ARG A 169 -5.89 8.12 4.46
N PHE A 170 -5.17 8.46 5.51
CA PHE A 170 -3.99 9.32 5.46
C PHE A 170 -2.78 8.47 5.81
N THR A 171 -1.68 8.63 5.08
CA THR A 171 -0.43 7.92 5.38
C THR A 171 0.73 8.87 5.22
N THR A 172 1.63 8.87 6.18
CA THR A 172 2.92 9.52 6.09
C THR A 172 4.01 8.51 6.40
N GLY A 173 5.17 8.66 5.80
CA GLY A 173 6.29 7.81 6.18
C GLY A 173 7.63 8.24 5.63
N LEU A 174 8.64 7.55 6.15
CA LEU A 174 10.05 7.75 5.89
C LEU A 174 10.62 6.43 5.39
N GLU A 175 11.28 6.49 4.24
CA GLU A 175 12.01 5.36 3.67
C GLU A 175 13.51 5.62 3.84
N TYR A 176 14.22 4.67 4.43
CA TYR A 176 15.67 4.69 4.62
C TYR A 176 16.33 3.52 3.87
N VAL A 177 17.09 3.84 2.83
CA VAL A 177 17.87 2.89 2.05
C VAL A 177 19.19 2.64 2.77
N VAL A 178 19.27 1.50 3.46
CA VAL A 178 20.48 1.05 4.18
C VAL A 178 21.55 0.62 3.17
N SER A 179 21.14 -0.10 2.14
CA SER A 179 22.00 -0.56 1.04
C SER A 179 21.17 -0.76 -0.24
N ASP A 180 21.83 -1.16 -1.33
CA ASP A 180 21.17 -1.61 -2.57
C ASP A 180 20.18 -2.77 -2.35
N ARG A 181 20.34 -3.54 -1.26
CA ARG A 181 19.55 -4.73 -0.95
C ARG A 181 18.62 -4.59 0.24
N ILE A 182 18.82 -3.57 1.09
CA ILE A 182 18.06 -3.40 2.32
C ILE A 182 17.45 -2.01 2.36
N SER A 183 16.13 -1.96 2.50
CA SER A 183 15.40 -0.72 2.79
C SER A 183 14.52 -0.89 4.01
N LEU A 184 14.47 0.15 4.83
CA LEU A 184 13.59 0.26 5.99
C LEU A 184 12.55 1.33 5.74
N GLU A 185 11.33 1.13 6.21
CA GLU A 185 10.26 2.12 6.15
C GLU A 185 9.59 2.25 7.52
N LEU A 186 9.47 3.48 7.99
CA LEU A 186 8.66 3.85 9.14
C LEU A 186 7.45 4.62 8.65
N PHE A 187 6.25 4.23 9.08
CA PHE A 187 5.03 4.90 8.66
C PHE A 187 4.03 5.09 9.77
N TRP A 188 3.25 6.16 9.64
CA TRP A 188 2.04 6.41 10.39
C TRP A 188 0.86 6.44 9.41
N ARG A 189 -0.25 5.82 9.82
CA ARG A 189 -1.47 5.78 9.02
C ARG A 189 -2.69 5.97 9.91
N GLN A 190 -3.57 6.84 9.47
CA GLN A 190 -4.94 6.94 9.98
C GLN A 190 -5.90 6.38 8.94
N GLU A 191 -6.80 5.51 9.36
CA GLU A 191 -7.86 4.95 8.53
C GLU A 191 -9.22 5.18 9.17
N ASP A 192 -10.03 6.04 8.54
CA ASP A 192 -11.37 6.37 8.96
C ASP A 192 -12.36 5.53 8.15
N ARG A 193 -13.16 4.70 8.81
CA ARG A 193 -14.30 4.00 8.23
C ARG A 193 -15.55 4.84 8.44
N ILE A 194 -16.07 5.38 7.35
CA ILE A 194 -17.14 6.38 7.32
C ILE A 194 -18.42 5.79 6.70
N ASN A 195 -19.56 6.42 6.95
CA ASN A 195 -20.88 6.00 6.44
C ASN A 195 -21.25 4.52 6.73
N GLN A 196 -20.78 4.01 7.86
CA GLN A 196 -21.20 2.71 8.41
C GLN A 196 -21.92 2.92 9.75
N ALA A 197 -22.71 1.93 10.19
CA ALA A 197 -23.53 2.04 11.40
C ALA A 197 -22.75 2.45 12.65
N SER A 198 -21.49 2.01 12.75
CA SER A 198 -20.56 2.44 13.80
C SER A 198 -19.27 2.93 13.14
N PRO A 199 -19.13 4.24 12.87
CA PRO A 199 -17.91 4.80 12.32
C PRO A 199 -16.72 4.50 13.22
N SER A 200 -15.56 4.19 12.63
CA SER A 200 -14.36 3.85 13.39
C SER A 200 -13.14 4.52 12.82
N ARG A 201 -12.13 4.69 13.68
CA ARG A 201 -10.82 5.25 13.33
C ARG A 201 -9.75 4.29 13.82
N ASP A 202 -8.93 3.82 12.88
CA ASP A 202 -7.78 2.98 13.17
C ASP A 202 -6.50 3.83 13.02
N ILE A 203 -5.65 3.84 14.03
CA ILE A 203 -4.31 4.46 13.98
C ILE A 203 -3.27 3.34 13.94
N ILE A 204 -2.42 3.37 12.92
CA ILE A 204 -1.43 2.34 12.65
C ILE A 204 -0.05 3.00 12.62
N LEU A 205 0.85 2.48 13.43
CA LEU A 205 2.29 2.72 13.36
C LEU A 205 2.95 1.45 12.85
N GLY A 206 3.78 1.55 11.83
CA GLY A 206 4.41 0.39 11.23
C GLY A 206 5.88 0.60 10.91
N LEU A 207 6.65 -0.48 11.08
CA LEU A 207 8.02 -0.63 10.63
C LEU A 207 8.05 -1.75 9.60
N TYR A 208 8.56 -1.46 8.41
CA TYR A 208 8.73 -2.43 7.34
C TYR A 208 10.21 -2.55 6.99
N ALA A 209 10.65 -3.77 6.70
CA ALA A 209 12.00 -4.07 6.25
C ALA A 209 11.91 -4.94 5.00
N ASP A 210 12.63 -4.53 3.96
CA ASP A 210 12.70 -5.22 2.68
C ASP A 210 14.12 -5.71 2.45
N TYR A 211 14.25 -6.96 2.00
CA TYR A 211 15.52 -7.53 1.58
C TYR A 211 15.42 -8.07 0.16
N THR A 212 16.20 -7.50 -0.74
CA THR A 212 16.30 -7.95 -2.12
C THR A 212 17.46 -8.94 -2.27
N LEU A 213 17.15 -10.14 -2.77
CA LEU A 213 18.17 -11.14 -3.07
C LEU A 213 19.15 -10.63 -4.15
N PRO A 214 20.44 -10.98 -4.07
CA PRO A 214 21.40 -10.61 -5.09
C PRO A 214 20.97 -11.15 -6.45
N SER A 215 20.93 -10.27 -7.45
CA SER A 215 20.71 -10.66 -8.84
C SER A 215 21.77 -10.00 -9.71
N GLY A 216 22.41 -10.76 -10.61
CA GLY A 216 23.38 -10.21 -11.57
C GLY A 216 22.74 -9.42 -12.71
N ARG A 217 21.46 -9.02 -12.58
CA ARG A 217 20.71 -8.31 -13.63
C ARG A 217 20.59 -6.84 -13.27
N GLU A 218 20.99 -5.97 -14.18
CA GLU A 218 20.61 -4.56 -14.12
C GLU A 218 19.13 -4.42 -14.47
N ARG A 219 18.36 -3.80 -13.58
CA ARG A 219 16.94 -3.49 -13.81
C ARG A 219 16.82 -2.06 -14.30
N SER A 220 16.16 -1.85 -15.44
CA SER A 220 15.85 -0.51 -15.94
C SER A 220 14.58 0.06 -15.30
N TRP A 221 13.80 -0.83 -14.69
CA TRP A 221 12.55 -0.55 -14.00
C TRP A 221 12.76 -0.39 -12.48
N LYS A 222 12.17 0.66 -11.89
CA LYS A 222 11.94 0.73 -10.43
C LYS A 222 10.62 0.04 -10.09
N ALA A 223 10.68 -1.00 -9.26
CA ALA A 223 9.53 -1.79 -8.83
C ALA A 223 8.37 -0.88 -8.39
N ARG A 224 7.26 -0.91 -9.13
CA ARG A 224 5.99 -0.31 -8.69
C ARG A 224 5.28 -1.37 -7.87
N ASN A 225 5.49 -1.38 -6.56
CA ASN A 225 4.80 -2.33 -5.71
C ASN A 225 3.31 -1.97 -5.69
N PRO A 226 2.43 -2.77 -6.32
CA PRO A 226 1.02 -2.41 -6.44
C PRO A 226 0.27 -2.51 -5.10
N PHE A 227 0.92 -3.08 -4.08
CA PHE A 227 0.47 -3.09 -2.70
C PHE A 227 1.49 -2.26 -1.92
N GLY A 228 1.06 -1.11 -1.40
CA GLY A 228 1.93 -0.07 -0.86
C GLY A 228 2.69 -0.50 0.39
N ARG A 229 3.73 -1.30 0.18
CA ARG A 229 4.76 -1.64 1.15
C ARG A 229 5.99 -0.73 1.04
N ARG A 230 6.12 -0.05 -0.11
CA ARG A 230 6.95 1.14 -0.27
C ARG A 230 6.00 2.30 -0.49
N ILE A 231 6.12 3.33 0.34
CA ILE A 231 5.25 4.49 0.19
C ILE A 231 5.63 5.26 -1.08
N THR A 232 6.90 5.22 -1.52
CA THR A 232 7.35 5.79 -2.79
C THR A 232 7.01 4.87 -3.98
N TRP A 233 6.49 5.46 -5.07
CA TRP A 233 6.07 4.72 -6.28
C TRP A 233 7.14 4.78 -7.34
#